data_AF-A0A9D4Z0P3-F1
#
_entry.id   AF-A0A9D4Z0P3-F1
#
_cell.length_a   1.000
_cell.length_b   1.000
_cell.length_c   1.000
_cell.angle_alpha   90.00
_cell.angle_beta   90.00
_cell.angle_gamma   90.00
#
_symmetry.space_group_name_H-M   'P 1'
#
loop_
_entity.id
_entity.type
_entity.pdbx_description
1 polymer ?
#
loop_
_entity_poly.entity_id
_entity_poly.type
_entity_poly.pdbx_seq_one_letter_code
_entity_poly.pdbx_strand_id
1 'polypeptide(L)'
;MRLQSMSGEGVLQWIDDTELQHWACTAAARAAVGAVAVGDARLAAFQKDGSAAAVPAAFQCRTELGVLPADHPQRSDAQLRRVVAAVEDGDSQAAGSLLSDIVAGEVDRFQSDLPACALLSPPTTALMGTALLLSHLITRALAERPSATSDAPAWFEATASLARSSLQAAAAGAAKDSLQLSADIVADVLGSNNPVAEQLERLAAATLSAEAKKAQEERERRKAAELAAKLLAEEWPDAAETKAARLAEREAKTPVPERCWALRNVAGQLSMGGPGERARARSLLEQAVLLKQQYAGAADHPGVLPELLPLANLLAAEPEWQRDAAGVAGLAMSCFSNIAAAYLRRGDAVSAAVLLEASLRTFEEVAGVRSTAVKAAMRAADAALDGLSPEQRAVVADLRRGGEAVVRRVVAALTDELAAYQQGSLLTKVQRWDADGVVLIGPLH
;
A
#
# COMPACT_ATOMS: atom_id res chain seq x y z
N MET A 1 28.59 -28.10 35.90
CA MET A 1 27.74 -29.07 36.62
C MET A 1 28.03 -30.47 36.11
N ARG A 2 28.49 -31.40 36.95
CA ARG A 2 28.42 -32.84 36.62
C ARG A 2 27.02 -33.30 37.01
N LEU A 3 26.15 -33.52 36.02
CA LEU A 3 24.76 -33.95 36.20
C LEU A 3 24.61 -35.46 36.46
N GLN A 4 25.71 -36.20 36.57
CA GLN A 4 25.73 -37.63 36.83
C GLN A 4 26.65 -37.95 38.00
N SER A 5 26.12 -38.70 38.97
CA SER A 5 26.94 -39.40 39.94
C SER A 5 27.69 -40.54 39.24
N MET A 6 28.79 -41.00 39.84
CA MET A 6 29.60 -42.11 39.32
C MET A 6 28.83 -43.46 39.28
N SER A 7 27.62 -43.54 39.84
CA SER A 7 26.75 -44.73 39.80
C SER A 7 25.71 -44.71 38.66
N GLY A 8 25.67 -43.66 37.82
CA GLY A 8 24.72 -43.55 36.71
C GLY A 8 23.31 -43.12 37.12
N GLU A 9 23.03 -43.01 38.42
CA GLU A 9 21.82 -42.37 38.94
C GLU A 9 22.06 -40.85 39.00
N GLY A 10 21.44 -40.12 38.09
CA GLY A 10 21.46 -38.66 38.09
C GLY A 10 20.47 -38.12 39.11
N VAL A 11 20.87 -37.13 39.91
CA VAL A 11 20.01 -36.52 40.94
C VAL A 11 18.75 -35.85 40.34
N LEU A 12 18.76 -35.57 39.04
CA LEU A 12 17.58 -35.16 38.28
C LEU A 12 16.46 -36.23 38.25
N GLN A 13 16.73 -37.49 38.56
CA GLN A 13 15.72 -38.57 38.57
C GLN A 13 14.69 -38.43 39.71
N TRP A 14 14.98 -37.63 40.75
CA TRP A 14 14.13 -37.48 41.94
C TRP A 14 13.28 -36.20 41.96
N ILE A 15 13.32 -35.45 40.86
CA ILE A 15 12.63 -34.17 40.68
C ILE A 15 11.57 -34.38 39.62
N ASP A 16 10.32 -34.05 39.95
CA ASP A 16 9.26 -34.09 38.95
C ASP A 16 9.32 -32.88 38.01
N ASP A 17 8.68 -33.01 36.85
CA ASP A 17 8.72 -31.99 35.79
C ASP A 17 8.22 -30.62 36.26
N THR A 18 7.28 -30.59 37.20
CA THR A 18 6.69 -29.34 37.70
C THR A 18 7.68 -28.57 38.59
N GLU A 19 8.46 -29.29 39.41
CA GLU A 19 9.54 -28.71 40.22
C GLU A 19 10.68 -28.22 39.32
N LEU A 20 11.08 -29.04 38.33
CA LEU A 20 12.13 -28.68 37.38
C LEU A 20 11.75 -27.42 36.58
N GLN A 21 10.49 -27.33 36.12
CA GLN A 21 9.99 -26.17 35.41
C GLN A 21 10.00 -24.91 36.27
N HIS A 22 9.59 -24.99 37.54
CA HIS A 22 9.64 -23.84 38.45
C HIS A 22 11.07 -23.33 38.63
N TRP A 23 12.04 -24.23 38.83
CA TRP A 23 13.45 -23.87 38.93
C TRP A 23 13.98 -23.22 37.66
N ALA A 24 13.63 -23.77 36.49
CA ALA A 24 14.02 -23.20 35.20
C ALA A 24 13.45 -21.79 35.03
N CYS A 25 12.17 -21.59 35.36
CA CYS A 25 11.54 -20.27 35.33
C CYS A 25 12.21 -19.29 36.31
N THR A 26 12.49 -19.71 37.55
CA THR A 26 13.17 -18.87 38.54
C THR A 26 14.57 -18.48 38.09
N ALA A 27 15.34 -19.41 37.54
CA ALA A 27 16.67 -19.13 36.97
C ALA A 27 16.58 -18.18 35.76
N ALA A 28 15.61 -18.38 34.87
CA ALA A 28 15.38 -17.52 33.72
C ALA A 28 14.99 -16.09 34.12
N ALA A 29 14.11 -15.94 35.13
CA ALA A 29 13.74 -14.64 35.66
C ALA A 29 14.94 -13.90 36.27
N ARG A 30 15.78 -14.59 37.05
CA ARG A 30 17.02 -14.00 37.59
C ARG A 30 17.99 -13.60 36.48
N ALA A 31 18.12 -14.43 35.45
CA ALA A 31 18.96 -14.12 34.30
C ALA A 31 18.43 -12.90 33.53
N ALA A 32 17.11 -12.77 33.37
CA ALA A 32 16.48 -11.60 32.76
C ALA A 32 16.74 -10.33 33.59
N VAL A 33 16.61 -10.39 34.92
CA VAL A 33 16.96 -9.25 35.79
C VAL A 33 18.44 -8.89 35.67
N GLY A 34 19.34 -9.88 35.63
CA GLY A 34 20.77 -9.65 35.42
C GLY A 34 21.09 -9.02 34.07
N ALA A 35 20.42 -9.45 33.01
CA ALA A 35 20.53 -8.85 31.68
C ALA A 35 20.06 -7.39 31.68
N VAL A 36 18.94 -7.08 32.34
CA VAL A 36 18.42 -5.71 32.45
C VAL A 36 19.38 -4.83 33.26
N ALA A 37 19.87 -5.30 34.41
CA ALA A 37 20.80 -4.55 35.26
C ALA A 37 22.09 -4.16 34.52
N VAL A 38 22.64 -5.08 33.72
CA VAL A 38 23.86 -4.82 32.94
C VAL A 38 23.55 -4.01 31.68
N GLY A 39 22.43 -4.26 31.02
CA GLY A 39 21.99 -3.56 29.81
C GLY A 39 21.70 -2.08 30.05
N ASP A 40 21.02 -1.74 31.14
CA ASP A 40 20.66 -0.36 31.50
C ASP A 40 21.91 0.51 31.72
N ALA A 41 22.88 -0.01 32.49
CA ALA A 41 24.16 0.68 32.71
C ALA A 41 24.94 0.93 31.41
N ARG A 42 24.87 -0.02 30.45
CA ARG A 42 25.51 0.13 29.13
C ARG A 42 24.78 1.11 28.24
N LEU A 43 23.45 1.10 28.24
CA LEU A 43 22.64 2.05 27.49
C LEU A 43 22.88 3.49 27.99
N ALA A 44 22.94 3.69 29.31
CA ALA A 44 23.26 4.98 29.90
C ALA A 44 24.67 5.47 29.51
N ALA A 45 25.67 4.58 29.54
CA ALA A 45 27.03 4.90 29.08
C ALA A 45 27.08 5.25 27.59
N PHE A 46 26.36 4.50 26.74
CA PHE A 46 26.25 4.79 25.31
C PHE A 46 25.61 6.16 25.04
N GLN A 47 24.51 6.48 25.72
CA GLN A 47 23.82 7.77 25.57
C GLN A 47 24.69 8.96 26.00
N LYS A 48 25.60 8.76 26.96
CA LYS A 48 26.50 9.80 27.45
C LYS A 48 27.71 10.03 26.53
N ASP A 49 28.35 8.95 26.07
CA ASP A 49 29.66 9.01 25.43
C ASP A 49 29.63 8.66 23.92
N GLY A 50 28.48 8.26 23.37
CA GLY A 50 28.27 7.94 21.94
C GLY A 50 29.02 6.69 21.43
N SER A 51 29.79 6.05 22.31
CA SER A 51 30.64 4.89 22.00
C SER A 51 29.87 3.60 22.21
N ALA A 52 29.64 2.85 21.12
CA ALA A 52 29.12 1.49 21.23
C ALA A 52 30.11 0.64 22.04
N ALA A 53 29.62 -0.03 23.08
CA ALA A 53 30.46 -0.88 23.91
C ALA A 53 31.14 -1.97 23.06
N ALA A 54 32.46 -1.85 22.85
CA ALA A 54 33.24 -2.79 22.04
C ALA A 54 33.35 -4.20 22.65
N VAL A 55 32.89 -4.38 23.89
CA VAL A 55 32.97 -5.63 24.64
C VAL A 55 31.55 -6.06 25.06
N PRO A 56 31.13 -7.30 24.76
CA PRO A 56 29.87 -7.85 25.25
C PRO A 56 29.78 -7.75 26.76
N ALA A 57 28.65 -7.26 27.27
CA ALA A 57 28.46 -7.18 28.70
C ALA A 57 28.10 -8.57 29.23
N ALA A 58 28.97 -9.12 30.10
CA ALA A 58 28.72 -10.40 30.76
C ALA A 58 28.03 -10.15 32.09
N PHE A 59 27.03 -10.96 32.41
CA PHE A 59 26.48 -11.08 33.75
C PHE A 59 26.59 -12.54 34.21
N GLN A 60 26.84 -12.73 35.50
CA GLN A 60 26.82 -14.06 36.09
C GLN A 60 25.50 -14.21 36.84
N CYS A 61 24.64 -15.09 36.36
CA CYS A 61 23.48 -15.52 37.13
C CYS A 61 23.92 -16.69 38.01
N ARG A 62 23.85 -16.51 39.33
CA ARG A 62 23.99 -17.61 40.28
C ARG A 62 22.60 -18.15 40.58
N THR A 63 22.44 -19.46 40.48
CA THR A 63 21.37 -20.17 41.16
C THR A 63 22.01 -20.68 42.44
N GLU A 64 21.95 -19.94 43.56
CA GLU A 64 22.66 -20.30 44.80
C GLU A 64 22.09 -21.50 45.52
N LEU A 65 21.43 -22.41 44.82
CA LEU A 65 20.95 -23.58 45.51
C LEU A 65 22.02 -24.58 45.84
N GLY A 66 23.30 -24.41 45.42
CA GLY A 66 24.55 -25.01 45.97
C GLY A 66 24.58 -26.55 46.18
N VAL A 67 23.45 -27.17 45.93
CA VAL A 67 22.89 -28.43 46.35
C VAL A 67 21.77 -28.68 45.33
N LEU A 68 21.57 -29.94 44.97
CA LEU A 68 20.59 -30.30 43.95
C LEU A 68 19.18 -30.20 44.55
N PRO A 69 18.12 -29.99 43.74
CA PRO A 69 16.76 -29.83 44.28
C PRO A 69 16.29 -30.99 45.17
N ALA A 70 16.82 -32.20 44.95
CA ALA A 70 16.56 -33.38 45.79
C ALA A 70 17.17 -33.30 47.20
N ASP A 71 18.23 -32.51 47.36
CA ASP A 71 19.00 -32.34 48.61
C ASP A 71 18.63 -31.03 49.34
N HIS A 72 17.62 -30.30 48.84
CA HIS A 72 17.21 -29.03 49.42
C HIS A 72 16.43 -29.24 50.73
N PRO A 73 16.88 -28.64 51.86
CA PRO A 73 16.25 -28.84 53.17
C PRO A 73 14.82 -28.28 53.29
N GLN A 74 14.37 -27.49 52.32
CA GLN A 74 13.01 -26.93 52.25
C GLN A 74 12.43 -27.18 50.86
N ARG A 75 12.11 -28.45 50.59
CA ARG A 75 11.44 -28.91 49.38
C ARG A 75 10.11 -28.18 49.16
N SER A 76 10.11 -27.20 48.26
CA SER A 76 8.96 -26.33 47.97
C SER A 76 7.77 -27.16 47.50
N ASP A 77 8.01 -28.25 46.77
CA ASP A 77 7.02 -29.25 46.38
C ASP A 77 6.24 -29.83 47.58
N ALA A 78 6.94 -30.32 48.61
CA ALA A 78 6.30 -30.93 49.77
C ALA A 78 5.46 -29.93 50.59
N GLN A 79 5.89 -28.67 50.62
CA GLN A 79 5.16 -27.60 51.30
C GLN A 79 3.93 -27.16 50.49
N LEU A 80 4.05 -27.02 49.17
CA LEU A 80 2.92 -26.67 48.30
C LEU A 80 1.87 -27.78 48.25
N ARG A 81 2.26 -29.06 48.32
CA ARG A 81 1.31 -30.17 48.51
C ARG A 81 0.44 -30.00 49.75
N ARG A 82 1.01 -29.52 50.85
CA ARG A 82 0.26 -29.25 52.08
C ARG A 82 -0.70 -28.07 51.91
N VAL A 83 -0.32 -27.05 51.13
CA VAL A 83 -1.20 -25.94 50.77
C VAL A 83 -2.37 -26.46 49.93
N VAL A 84 -2.11 -27.27 48.90
CA VAL A 84 -3.16 -27.87 48.06
C VAL A 84 -4.11 -28.72 48.90
N ALA A 85 -3.58 -29.61 49.76
CA ALA A 85 -4.40 -30.44 50.65
C ALA A 85 -5.26 -29.60 51.62
N ALA A 86 -4.71 -28.54 52.21
CA ALA A 86 -5.47 -27.66 53.10
C ALA A 86 -6.60 -26.92 52.35
N VAL A 87 -6.39 -26.54 51.08
CA VAL A 87 -7.45 -25.98 50.23
C VAL A 87 -8.52 -27.02 49.91
N GLU A 88 -8.14 -28.27 49.62
CA GLU A 88 -9.07 -29.38 49.38
C GLU A 88 -9.96 -29.65 50.61
N ASP A 89 -9.37 -29.60 51.81
CA ASP A 89 -10.06 -29.77 53.09
C ASP A 89 -10.96 -28.57 53.47
N GLY A 90 -10.92 -27.49 52.68
CA GLY A 90 -11.68 -26.26 52.92
C GLY A 90 -11.08 -25.35 53.99
N ASP A 91 -9.90 -25.65 54.53
CA ASP A 91 -9.20 -24.84 55.52
C ASP A 91 -8.39 -23.71 54.85
N SER A 92 -9.14 -22.69 54.40
CA SER A 92 -8.56 -21.52 53.72
C SER A 92 -7.58 -20.73 54.61
N GLN A 93 -7.77 -20.76 55.94
CA GLN A 93 -6.91 -20.04 56.87
C GLN A 93 -5.55 -20.74 57.04
N ALA A 94 -5.55 -22.07 57.22
CA ALA A 94 -4.32 -22.85 57.27
C ALA A 94 -3.57 -22.79 55.94
N ALA A 95 -4.28 -22.92 54.81
CA ALA A 95 -3.68 -22.80 53.48
C ALA A 95 -3.01 -21.42 53.28
N GLY A 96 -3.67 -20.33 53.69
CA GLY A 96 -3.11 -18.99 53.61
C GLY A 96 -1.88 -18.78 54.49
N SER A 97 -1.90 -19.30 55.72
CA SER A 97 -0.73 -19.21 56.62
C SER A 97 0.46 -19.99 56.08
N LEU A 98 0.25 -21.23 55.63
CA LEU A 98 1.30 -22.05 55.03
C LEU A 98 1.88 -21.39 53.79
N LEU A 99 1.03 -20.87 52.91
CA LEU A 99 1.47 -20.19 51.69
C LEU A 99 2.29 -18.92 52.02
N SER A 100 1.87 -18.13 53.01
CA SER A 100 2.59 -16.94 53.43
C SER A 100 4.03 -17.25 53.90
N ASP A 101 4.21 -18.32 54.68
CA ASP A 101 5.52 -18.74 55.17
C ASP A 101 6.43 -19.19 54.02
N ILE A 102 5.88 -19.94 53.05
CA ILE A 102 6.63 -20.40 51.86
C ILE A 102 7.01 -19.19 50.98
N VAL A 103 6.06 -18.28 50.73
CA VAL A 103 6.29 -17.06 49.94
C VAL A 103 7.42 -16.24 50.53
N ALA A 104 7.42 -16.00 51.85
CA ALA A 104 8.49 -15.25 52.50
C ALA A 104 9.86 -15.90 52.28
N GLY A 105 9.97 -17.21 52.52
CA GLY A 105 11.23 -17.93 52.35
C GLY A 105 11.72 -18.04 50.89
N GLU A 106 10.81 -18.13 49.92
CA GLU A 106 11.16 -18.14 48.50
C GLU A 106 11.52 -16.74 47.98
N VAL A 107 10.83 -15.69 48.44
CA VAL A 107 11.15 -14.31 48.09
C VAL A 107 12.54 -13.93 48.59
N ASP A 108 12.86 -14.24 49.85
CA ASP A 108 14.19 -13.96 50.42
C ASP A 108 15.30 -14.62 49.59
N ARG A 109 15.11 -15.90 49.21
CA ARG A 109 16.03 -16.64 48.34
C ARG A 109 16.06 -16.09 46.91
N PHE A 110 14.92 -15.66 46.37
CA PHE A 110 14.87 -15.06 45.05
C PHE A 110 15.73 -13.80 45.03
N GLN A 111 15.56 -12.93 46.03
CA GLN A 111 16.22 -11.64 46.13
C GLN A 111 17.70 -11.72 46.50
N SER A 112 18.12 -12.67 47.34
CA SER A 112 19.53 -12.84 47.72
C SER A 112 20.45 -13.03 46.52
N ASP A 113 19.93 -13.68 45.48
CA ASP A 113 20.67 -14.07 44.29
C ASP A 113 20.57 -13.04 43.15
N LEU A 114 19.77 -11.99 43.32
CA LEU A 114 19.59 -10.97 42.29
C LEU A 114 20.75 -9.98 42.28
N PRO A 115 21.28 -9.63 41.11
CA PRO A 115 22.17 -8.49 40.99
C PRO A 115 21.40 -7.19 41.27
N ALA A 116 22.10 -6.18 41.77
CA ALA A 116 21.54 -4.85 41.96
C ALA A 116 21.04 -4.28 40.61
N CYS A 117 19.75 -3.97 40.54
CA CYS A 117 19.09 -3.42 39.36
C CYS A 117 18.37 -2.11 39.74
N ALA A 118 18.79 -0.98 39.17
CA ALA A 118 18.22 0.32 39.52
C ALA A 118 16.74 0.47 39.10
N LEU A 119 16.31 -0.30 38.10
CA LEU A 119 14.94 -0.30 37.57
C LEU A 119 13.97 -1.16 38.39
N LEU A 120 14.48 -1.99 39.30
CA LEU A 120 13.68 -2.89 40.12
C LEU A 120 13.90 -2.59 41.60
N SER A 121 12.83 -2.26 42.29
CA SER A 121 12.84 -2.03 43.73
C SER A 121 12.65 -3.35 44.49
N PRO A 122 13.03 -3.45 45.77
CA PRO A 122 12.76 -4.63 46.58
C PRO A 122 11.30 -5.15 46.52
N PRO A 123 10.24 -4.30 46.57
CA PRO A 123 8.88 -4.81 46.46
C PRO A 123 8.56 -5.39 45.07
N THR A 124 9.17 -4.88 43.99
CA THR A 124 8.93 -5.42 42.64
C THR A 124 9.64 -6.76 42.43
N THR A 125 10.85 -6.93 42.97
CA THR A 125 11.54 -8.22 42.93
C THR A 125 10.88 -9.26 43.84
N ALA A 126 10.34 -8.85 44.99
CA ALA A 126 9.52 -9.71 45.85
C ALA A 126 8.26 -10.19 45.14
N LEU A 127 7.59 -9.30 44.38
CA LEU A 127 6.42 -9.65 43.60
C LEU A 127 6.73 -10.66 42.50
N MET A 128 7.89 -10.57 41.85
CA MET A 128 8.35 -11.56 40.87
C MET A 128 8.56 -12.94 41.52
N GLY A 129 9.27 -13.01 42.65
CA GLY A 129 9.45 -14.26 43.38
C GLY A 129 8.12 -14.88 43.81
N THR A 130 7.20 -14.04 44.29
CA THR A 130 5.83 -14.44 44.64
C THR A 130 5.10 -14.99 43.42
N ALA A 131 5.12 -14.31 42.27
CA ALA A 131 4.44 -14.75 41.06
C ALA A 131 4.96 -16.11 40.55
N LEU A 132 6.28 -16.32 40.56
CA LEU A 132 6.89 -17.59 40.16
C LEU A 132 6.47 -18.76 41.07
N LEU A 133 6.42 -18.53 42.38
CA LEU A 133 5.95 -19.53 43.34
C LEU A 133 4.45 -19.82 43.20
N LEU A 134 3.63 -18.79 43.02
CA LEU A 134 2.19 -18.97 42.83
C LEU A 134 1.86 -19.70 41.53
N SER A 135 2.62 -19.45 40.47
CA SER A 135 2.53 -20.22 39.22
C SER A 135 2.87 -21.69 39.46
N HIS A 136 3.89 -21.95 40.29
CA HIS A 136 4.26 -23.30 40.69
C HIS A 136 3.14 -23.98 41.50
N LEU A 137 2.51 -23.28 42.45
CA LEU A 137 1.34 -23.78 43.20
C LEU A 137 0.21 -24.21 42.26
N ILE A 138 -0.17 -23.36 41.29
CA ILE A 138 -1.26 -23.66 40.35
C ILE A 138 -0.91 -24.86 39.46
N THR A 139 0.32 -24.89 38.92
CA THR A 139 0.78 -26.00 38.06
C THR A 139 0.82 -27.31 38.84
N ARG A 140 1.29 -27.25 40.09
CA ARG A 140 1.32 -28.39 41.01
C ARG A 140 -0.07 -28.94 41.30
N ALA A 141 -1.02 -28.04 41.59
CA ALA A 141 -2.39 -28.43 41.87
C ALA A 141 -3.04 -29.15 40.66
N LEU A 142 -2.78 -28.66 39.44
CA LEU A 142 -3.21 -29.34 38.20
C LEU A 142 -2.54 -30.69 37.97
N ALA A 143 -1.23 -30.79 38.23
CA ALA A 143 -0.47 -32.02 38.02
C ALA A 143 -0.92 -33.15 38.97
N GLU A 144 -1.25 -32.82 40.21
CA GLU A 144 -1.63 -33.81 41.23
C GLU A 144 -3.11 -34.17 41.25
N ARG A 145 -3.95 -33.29 40.70
CA ARG A 145 -5.40 -33.43 40.65
C ARG A 145 -5.90 -33.05 39.25
N PRO A 146 -5.58 -33.86 38.22
CA PRO A 146 -6.06 -33.59 36.89
C PRO A 146 -7.60 -33.63 36.87
N SER A 147 -8.22 -32.52 36.44
CA SER A 147 -9.67 -32.47 36.23
C SER A 147 -10.02 -33.21 34.94
N ALA A 148 -10.95 -34.16 35.02
CA ALA A 148 -11.50 -34.85 33.85
C ALA A 148 -12.66 -34.07 33.18
N THR A 149 -13.17 -33.03 33.84
CA THR A 149 -14.30 -32.21 33.39
C THR A 149 -13.84 -30.87 32.81
N SER A 150 -14.59 -30.36 31.83
CA SER A 150 -14.34 -29.04 31.24
C SER A 150 -14.49 -27.89 32.24
N ASP A 151 -15.23 -28.10 33.33
CA ASP A 151 -15.41 -27.13 34.39
C ASP A 151 -14.30 -27.25 35.45
N ALA A 152 -13.80 -26.10 35.91
CA ALA A 152 -12.80 -26.02 36.96
C ALA A 152 -13.38 -26.54 38.29
N PRO A 153 -12.74 -27.52 38.96
CA PRO A 153 -13.18 -27.98 40.27
C PRO A 153 -13.17 -26.86 41.31
N ALA A 154 -14.08 -26.92 42.30
CA ALA A 154 -14.18 -25.90 43.35
C ALA A 154 -12.87 -25.70 44.13
N TRP A 155 -12.11 -26.78 44.37
CA TRP A 155 -10.79 -26.69 45.02
C TRP A 155 -9.78 -25.94 44.17
N PHE A 156 -9.82 -26.08 42.83
CA PHE A 156 -8.89 -25.40 41.93
C PHE A 156 -9.18 -23.90 41.88
N GLU A 157 -10.45 -23.53 41.82
CA GLU A 157 -10.85 -22.12 41.92
C GLU A 157 -10.48 -21.52 43.27
N ALA A 158 -10.58 -22.28 44.37
CA ALA A 158 -10.11 -21.85 45.67
C ALA A 158 -8.58 -21.65 45.70
N THR A 159 -7.80 -22.56 45.10
CA THR A 159 -6.33 -22.40 44.96
C THR A 159 -5.98 -21.18 44.10
N ALA A 160 -6.65 -20.99 42.97
CA ALA A 160 -6.46 -19.84 42.10
C ALA A 160 -6.86 -18.53 42.79
N SER A 161 -7.94 -18.53 43.56
CA SER A 161 -8.37 -17.38 44.37
C SER A 161 -7.36 -17.04 45.45
N LEU A 162 -6.81 -18.06 46.14
CA LEU A 162 -5.75 -17.88 47.13
C LEU A 162 -4.52 -17.25 46.47
N ALA A 163 -4.06 -17.79 45.33
CA ALA A 163 -2.95 -17.24 44.57
C ALA A 163 -3.19 -15.78 44.13
N ARG A 164 -4.38 -15.46 43.59
CA ARG A 164 -4.75 -14.09 43.22
C ARG A 164 -4.70 -13.15 44.42
N SER A 165 -5.22 -13.58 45.58
CA SER A 165 -5.21 -12.77 46.80
C SER A 165 -3.80 -12.51 47.34
N SER A 166 -2.93 -13.52 47.33
CA SER A 166 -1.53 -13.39 47.74
C SER A 166 -0.75 -12.48 46.80
N LEU A 167 -0.97 -12.58 45.48
CA LEU A 167 -0.34 -11.71 44.49
C LEU A 167 -0.80 -10.26 44.65
N GLN A 168 -2.10 -10.03 44.88
CA GLN A 168 -2.66 -8.70 45.16
C GLN A 168 -2.09 -8.10 46.44
N ALA A 169 -1.96 -8.88 47.51
CA ALA A 169 -1.36 -8.45 48.76
C ALA A 169 0.12 -8.04 48.56
N ALA A 170 0.88 -8.82 47.79
CA ALA A 170 2.26 -8.50 47.46
C ALA A 170 2.39 -7.22 46.61
N ALA A 171 1.42 -6.95 45.73
CA ALA A 171 1.40 -5.76 44.87
C ALA A 171 0.89 -4.48 45.58
N ALA A 172 0.19 -4.60 46.71
CA ALA A 172 -0.52 -3.48 47.35
C ALA A 172 0.39 -2.32 47.81
N GLY A 173 1.68 -2.58 48.02
CA GLY A 173 2.67 -1.57 48.41
C GLY A 173 3.53 -1.03 47.26
N ALA A 174 3.27 -1.45 46.02
CA ALA A 174 4.10 -1.06 44.89
C ALA A 174 3.90 0.42 44.51
N ALA A 175 4.99 1.10 44.16
CA ALA A 175 4.92 2.45 43.64
C ALA A 175 4.23 2.46 42.27
N LYS A 176 3.58 3.58 41.90
CA LYS A 176 3.01 3.76 40.56
C LYS A 176 4.07 3.53 39.49
N ASP A 177 3.66 2.93 38.37
CA ASP A 177 4.49 2.61 37.21
C ASP A 177 5.64 1.60 37.47
N SER A 178 5.86 1.16 38.70
CA SER A 178 7.01 0.29 39.06
C SER A 178 6.83 -1.17 38.66
N LEU A 179 5.60 -1.62 38.42
CA LEU A 179 5.29 -3.03 38.19
C LEU A 179 5.52 -3.52 36.75
N GLN A 180 5.66 -2.60 35.78
CA GLN A 180 5.66 -2.97 34.36
C GLN A 180 6.81 -3.92 34.01
N LEU A 181 8.04 -3.58 34.41
CA LEU A 181 9.21 -4.40 34.12
C LEU A 181 9.12 -5.78 34.78
N SER A 182 8.61 -5.86 36.01
CA SER A 182 8.40 -7.15 36.67
C SER A 182 7.32 -7.99 36.00
N ALA A 183 6.25 -7.38 35.49
CA ALA A 183 5.21 -8.08 34.75
C ALA A 183 5.74 -8.61 33.41
N ASP A 184 6.46 -7.79 32.65
CA ASP A 184 7.06 -8.17 31.37
C ASP A 184 8.03 -9.36 31.53
N ILE A 185 8.93 -9.32 32.52
CA ILE A 185 9.87 -10.43 32.77
C ILE A 185 9.13 -11.71 33.17
N VAL A 186 8.11 -11.62 34.03
CA VAL A 186 7.35 -12.80 34.46
C VAL A 186 6.54 -13.38 33.30
N ALA A 187 5.96 -12.55 32.44
CA ALA A 187 5.23 -12.97 31.25
C ALA A 187 6.14 -13.67 30.23
N ASP A 188 7.36 -13.15 30.00
CA ASP A 188 8.34 -13.78 29.10
C ASP A 188 8.82 -15.15 29.63
N VAL A 189 8.95 -15.27 30.95
CA VAL A 189 9.47 -16.50 31.60
C VAL A 189 8.40 -17.58 31.74
N LEU A 190 7.18 -17.21 32.11
CA LEU A 190 6.07 -18.16 32.34
C LEU A 190 5.23 -18.40 31.07
N GLY A 191 5.31 -17.51 30.09
CA GLY A 191 4.46 -17.46 28.91
C GLY A 191 3.18 -16.64 29.15
N SER A 192 2.70 -15.98 28.09
CA SER A 192 1.55 -15.07 28.11
C SER A 192 0.21 -15.73 28.46
N ASN A 193 0.12 -17.06 28.39
CA ASN A 193 -1.09 -17.81 28.76
C ASN A 193 -1.09 -18.27 30.24
N ASN A 194 -0.07 -17.91 31.03
CA ASN A 194 -0.02 -18.29 32.44
C ASN A 194 -0.97 -17.39 33.27
N PRO A 195 -1.88 -17.97 34.08
CA PRO A 195 -2.89 -17.20 34.80
C PRO A 195 -2.30 -16.23 35.84
N VAL A 196 -1.12 -16.53 36.39
CA VAL A 196 -0.42 -15.65 37.33
C VAL A 196 0.26 -14.50 36.61
N ALA A 197 0.86 -14.76 35.44
CA ALA A 197 1.43 -13.72 34.59
C ALA A 197 0.35 -12.74 34.11
N GLU A 198 -0.77 -13.25 33.61
CA GLU A 198 -1.91 -12.42 33.18
C GLU A 198 -2.44 -11.56 34.34
N GLN A 199 -2.57 -12.13 35.53
CA GLN A 199 -3.01 -11.36 36.69
C GLN A 199 -2.00 -10.29 37.10
N LEU A 200 -0.70 -10.56 36.99
CA LEU A 200 0.35 -9.59 37.26
C LEU A 200 0.34 -8.45 36.23
N GLU A 201 0.14 -8.74 34.95
CA GLU A 201 -0.03 -7.73 33.90
C GLU A 201 -1.25 -6.84 34.17
N ARG A 202 -2.38 -7.42 34.59
CA ARG A 202 -3.58 -6.65 34.99
C ARG A 202 -3.29 -5.73 36.17
N LEU A 203 -2.53 -6.20 37.16
CA LEU A 203 -2.12 -5.38 38.31
C LEU A 203 -1.17 -4.27 37.88
N ALA A 204 -0.20 -4.56 37.00
CA ALA A 204 0.70 -3.55 36.45
C ALA A 204 -0.09 -2.46 35.71
N ALA A 205 -1.02 -2.85 34.84
CA ALA A 205 -1.88 -1.94 34.10
C ALA A 205 -2.77 -1.06 35.00
N ALA A 206 -3.22 -1.60 36.13
CA ALA A 206 -4.00 -0.85 37.13
C ALA A 206 -3.13 0.18 37.88
N THR A 207 -1.84 -0.09 38.07
CA THR A 207 -0.89 0.83 38.73
C THR A 207 -0.31 1.92 37.82
N LEU A 208 -0.60 1.88 36.51
CA LEU A 208 -0.10 2.86 35.55
C LEU A 208 -0.69 4.27 35.79
N SER A 209 0.18 5.26 35.80
CA SER A 209 -0.17 6.69 35.79
C SER A 209 -0.76 7.11 34.44
N ALA A 210 -1.50 8.22 34.42
CA ALA A 210 -2.08 8.75 33.18
C ALA A 210 -1.01 9.12 32.14
N GLU A 211 0.15 9.59 32.61
CA GLU A 211 1.30 9.91 31.76
C GLU A 211 1.90 8.64 31.14
N ALA A 212 2.10 7.59 31.94
CA ALA A 212 2.59 6.31 31.45
C ALA A 212 1.64 5.65 30.44
N LYS A 213 0.32 5.71 30.68
CA LYS A 213 -0.70 5.22 29.73
C LYS A 213 -0.61 5.93 28.38
N LYS A 214 -0.54 7.26 28.38
CA LYS A 214 -0.41 8.04 27.15
C LYS A 214 0.89 7.73 26.41
N ALA A 215 2.00 7.56 27.15
CA ALA A 215 3.29 7.19 26.56
C ALA A 215 3.27 5.79 25.93
N GLN A 216 2.55 4.84 26.54
CA GLN A 216 2.36 3.50 26.00
C GLN A 216 1.54 3.52 24.70
N GLU A 217 0.39 4.21 24.70
CA GLU A 217 -0.44 4.37 23.50
C GLU A 217 0.34 5.01 22.34
N GLU A 218 1.18 6.01 22.63
CA GLU A 218 2.01 6.63 21.61
C GLU A 218 3.08 5.68 21.07
N ARG A 219 3.71 4.85 21.93
CA ARG A 219 4.65 3.81 21.50
C ARG A 219 3.96 2.77 20.61
N GLU A 220 2.78 2.31 20.98
CA GLU A 220 2.00 1.37 20.19
C GLU A 220 1.61 1.97 18.84
N ARG A 221 1.18 3.24 18.82
CA ARG A 221 0.90 3.97 17.58
C ARG A 221 2.14 4.08 16.69
N ARG A 222 3.32 4.33 17.25
CA ARG A 222 4.59 4.37 16.51
C ARG A 222 4.92 2.99 15.92
N LYS A 223 4.84 1.92 16.71
CA LYS A 223 5.05 0.54 16.23
C LYS A 223 4.07 0.16 15.12
N ALA A 224 2.80 0.53 15.27
CA ALA A 224 1.77 0.31 14.25
C ALA A 224 2.06 1.10 12.97
N ALA A 225 2.52 2.35 13.09
CA ALA A 225 2.91 3.16 11.94
C ALA A 225 4.16 2.62 11.24
N GLU A 226 5.16 2.14 11.99
CA GLU A 226 6.35 1.49 11.43
C GLU A 226 6.00 0.19 10.73
N LEU A 227 5.10 -0.62 11.29
CA LEU A 227 4.63 -1.85 10.67
C LEU A 227 3.83 -1.54 9.40
N ALA A 228 2.95 -0.53 9.43
CA ALA A 228 2.24 -0.06 8.24
C ALA A 228 3.19 0.46 7.16
N ALA A 229 4.26 1.16 7.53
CA ALA A 229 5.28 1.63 6.59
C ALA A 229 6.09 0.48 5.99
N LYS A 230 6.41 -0.56 6.77
CA LYS A 230 7.06 -1.78 6.26
C LYS A 230 6.16 -2.56 5.31
N LEU A 231 4.88 -2.72 5.64
CA LEU A 231 3.89 -3.35 4.76
C LEU A 231 3.71 -2.56 3.45
N LEU A 232 3.75 -1.23 3.51
CA LEU A 232 3.76 -0.36 2.32
C LEU A 232 5.02 -0.51 1.47
N ALA A 233 6.15 -0.89 2.06
CA ALA A 233 7.42 -1.07 1.35
C ALA A 233 7.58 -2.46 0.70
N GLU A 234 6.92 -3.50 1.23
CA GLU A 234 7.13 -4.89 0.79
C GLU A 234 6.03 -5.48 -0.11
N GLU A 235 4.79 -4.97 -0.13
CA GLU A 235 3.74 -5.56 -0.97
C GLU A 235 2.77 -4.53 -1.54
N TRP A 236 2.99 -4.03 -2.76
CA TRP A 236 1.91 -3.75 -3.74
C TRP A 236 2.50 -3.77 -5.17
N PRO A 237 1.90 -4.48 -6.15
CA PRO A 237 2.17 -4.22 -7.55
C PRO A 237 1.77 -2.77 -7.84
N ASP A 238 2.70 -2.02 -8.42
CA ASP A 238 2.74 -0.56 -8.45
C ASP A 238 1.36 0.10 -8.55
N ALA A 239 1.06 1.02 -7.62
CA ALA A 239 -0.13 1.87 -7.72
C ALA A 239 -0.19 2.62 -9.06
N ALA A 240 0.97 2.86 -9.67
CA ALA A 240 1.11 3.39 -11.02
C ALA A 240 0.67 2.39 -12.11
N GLU A 241 1.07 1.12 -12.02
CA GLU A 241 0.66 0.06 -12.95
C GLU A 241 -0.82 -0.24 -12.85
N THR A 242 -1.37 -0.31 -11.64
CA THR A 242 -2.81 -0.53 -11.44
C THR A 242 -3.63 0.66 -11.95
N LYS A 243 -3.14 1.89 -11.76
CA LYS A 243 -3.77 3.10 -12.32
C LYS A 243 -3.65 3.15 -13.84
N ALA A 244 -2.51 2.76 -14.40
CA ALA A 244 -2.28 2.67 -15.83
C ALA A 244 -3.18 1.60 -16.48
N ALA A 245 -3.32 0.43 -15.85
CA ALA A 245 -4.21 -0.64 -16.30
C ALA A 245 -5.69 -0.20 -16.29
N ARG A 246 -6.14 0.49 -15.24
CA ARG A 246 -7.50 1.05 -15.18
C ARG A 246 -7.73 2.15 -16.21
N LEU A 247 -6.72 2.97 -16.49
CA LEU A 247 -6.79 4.00 -17.53
C LEU A 247 -6.88 3.36 -18.91
N ALA A 248 -6.03 2.37 -19.19
CA ALA A 248 -6.05 1.60 -20.43
C ALA A 248 -7.40 0.90 -20.65
N GLU A 249 -7.99 0.32 -19.60
CA GLU A 249 -9.31 -0.33 -19.67
C GLU A 249 -10.42 0.69 -19.98
N ARG A 250 -10.38 1.89 -19.39
CA ARG A 250 -11.32 2.97 -19.70
C ARG A 250 -11.15 3.46 -21.13
N GLU A 251 -9.91 3.66 -21.56
CA GLU A 251 -9.59 4.09 -22.92
C GLU A 251 -10.02 3.08 -23.99
N ALA A 252 -10.00 1.77 -23.68
CA ALA A 252 -10.49 0.72 -24.57
C ALA A 252 -12.02 0.72 -24.67
N LYS A 253 -12.73 1.14 -23.62
CA LYS A 253 -14.20 1.23 -23.60
C LYS A 253 -14.74 2.49 -24.25
N THR A 254 -13.96 3.58 -24.28
CA THR A 254 -14.37 4.83 -24.93
C THR A 254 -14.27 4.73 -26.45
N PRO A 255 -15.35 5.02 -27.21
CA PRO A 255 -15.31 5.08 -28.66
C PRO A 255 -14.22 6.02 -29.19
N VAL A 256 -13.52 5.60 -30.25
CA VAL A 256 -12.45 6.40 -30.87
C VAL A 256 -12.88 7.82 -31.24
N PRO A 257 -14.06 8.07 -31.83
CA PRO A 257 -14.53 9.43 -32.13
C PRO A 257 -14.58 10.34 -30.90
N GLU A 258 -15.00 9.83 -29.75
CA GLU A 258 -15.06 10.60 -28.49
C GLU A 258 -13.65 10.92 -27.97
N ARG A 259 -12.73 9.96 -28.08
CA ARG A 259 -11.31 10.17 -27.72
C ARG A 259 -10.66 11.24 -28.59
N CYS A 260 -10.84 11.17 -29.92
CA CYS A 260 -10.34 12.19 -30.85
C CYS A 260 -10.92 13.57 -30.53
N TRP A 261 -12.22 13.66 -30.28
CA TRP A 261 -12.87 14.91 -29.89
C TRP A 261 -12.28 15.50 -28.61
N ALA A 262 -12.06 14.68 -27.58
CA ALA A 262 -11.49 15.12 -26.31
C ALA A 262 -10.06 15.64 -26.49
N LEU A 263 -9.22 14.88 -27.20
CA LEU A 263 -7.84 15.28 -27.53
C LEU A 263 -7.80 16.61 -28.28
N ARG A 264 -8.62 16.77 -29.33
CA ARG A 264 -8.69 18.00 -30.12
C ARG A 264 -9.12 19.20 -29.29
N ASN A 265 -10.12 19.05 -28.43
CA ASN A 265 -10.63 20.17 -27.63
C ASN A 265 -9.63 20.66 -26.59
N VAL A 266 -8.96 19.73 -25.89
CA VAL A 266 -7.90 20.07 -24.94
C VAL A 266 -6.73 20.73 -25.69
N ALA A 267 -6.35 20.18 -26.85
CA ALA A 267 -5.31 20.77 -27.67
C ALA A 267 -5.67 22.18 -28.16
N GLY A 268 -6.93 22.43 -28.55
CA GLY A 268 -7.40 23.76 -28.96
C GLY A 268 -7.33 24.81 -27.85
N GLN A 269 -7.52 24.41 -26.59
CA GLN A 269 -7.28 25.30 -25.45
C GLN A 269 -5.80 25.57 -25.25
N LEU A 270 -4.97 24.53 -25.30
CA LEU A 270 -3.52 24.62 -25.10
C LEU A 270 -2.79 25.36 -26.24
N SER A 271 -3.32 25.34 -27.47
CA SER A 271 -2.71 26.04 -28.62
C SER A 271 -2.71 27.57 -28.46
N MET A 272 -3.64 28.10 -27.67
CA MET A 272 -3.70 29.53 -27.35
C MET A 272 -2.69 29.95 -26.27
N GLY A 273 -2.03 28.97 -25.64
CA GLY A 273 -1.09 29.14 -24.56
C GLY A 273 0.33 29.50 -24.98
N GLY A 274 1.26 29.38 -24.03
CA GLY A 274 2.70 29.60 -24.25
C GLY A 274 3.40 28.46 -25.01
N PRO A 275 4.71 28.59 -25.32
CA PRO A 275 5.45 27.61 -26.13
C PRO A 275 5.36 26.16 -25.60
N GLY A 276 5.44 25.98 -24.27
CA GLY A 276 5.30 24.66 -23.64
C GLY A 276 3.88 24.08 -23.75
N GLU A 277 2.85 24.92 -23.77
CA GLU A 277 1.46 24.48 -23.95
C GLU A 277 1.19 24.15 -25.41
N ARG A 278 1.74 24.92 -26.36
CA ARG A 278 1.69 24.60 -27.79
C ARG A 278 2.37 23.28 -28.12
N ALA A 279 3.51 22.98 -27.49
CA ALA A 279 4.18 21.68 -27.65
C ALA A 279 3.31 20.52 -27.14
N ARG A 280 2.58 20.71 -26.03
CA ARG A 280 1.60 19.73 -25.55
C ARG A 280 0.41 19.61 -26.49
N ALA A 281 -0.13 20.72 -27.00
CA ALA A 281 -1.20 20.74 -27.98
C ALA A 281 -0.82 19.95 -29.24
N ARG A 282 0.41 20.12 -29.73
CA ARG A 282 0.96 19.36 -30.84
C ARG A 282 0.92 17.86 -30.56
N SER A 283 1.43 17.41 -29.42
CA SER A 283 1.43 15.98 -29.06
C SER A 283 0.01 15.39 -29.00
N LEU A 284 -0.96 16.13 -28.45
CA LEU A 284 -2.36 15.68 -28.37
C LEU A 284 -3.01 15.59 -29.76
N LEU A 285 -2.73 16.53 -30.67
CA LEU A 285 -3.24 16.50 -32.04
C LEU A 285 -2.57 15.40 -32.89
N GLU A 286 -1.28 15.17 -32.73
CA GLU A 286 -0.57 14.04 -33.37
C GLU A 286 -1.18 12.70 -32.92
N GLN A 287 -1.47 12.55 -31.62
CA GLN A 287 -2.17 11.38 -31.09
C GLN A 287 -3.59 11.25 -31.66
N ALA A 288 -4.34 12.35 -31.77
CA ALA A 288 -5.69 12.34 -32.34
C ALA A 288 -5.69 11.91 -33.81
N VAL A 289 -4.75 12.41 -34.61
CA VAL A 289 -4.55 12.02 -36.01
C VAL A 289 -4.22 10.53 -36.11
N LEU A 290 -3.21 10.06 -35.37
CA LEU A 290 -2.79 8.66 -35.39
C LEU A 290 -3.96 7.72 -35.03
N LEU A 291 -4.69 8.05 -33.96
CA LEU A 291 -5.84 7.28 -33.51
C LEU A 291 -6.95 7.24 -34.59
N LYS A 292 -7.22 8.38 -35.23
CA LYS A 292 -8.24 8.47 -36.29
C LYS A 292 -7.84 7.71 -37.55
N GLN A 293 -6.57 7.72 -37.93
CA GLN A 293 -6.03 6.97 -39.07
C GLN A 293 -6.11 5.46 -38.84
N GLN A 294 -5.74 4.99 -37.64
CA GLN A 294 -5.87 3.58 -37.27
C GLN A 294 -7.33 3.13 -37.33
N TYR A 295 -8.25 3.96 -36.83
CA TYR A 295 -9.68 3.67 -36.86
C TYR A 295 -10.27 3.68 -38.28
N ALA A 296 -9.82 4.59 -39.14
CA ALA A 296 -10.28 4.68 -40.52
C ALA A 296 -9.59 3.67 -41.46
N GLY A 297 -8.50 3.03 -41.03
CA GLY A 297 -7.76 2.04 -41.81
C GLY A 297 -6.85 2.62 -42.91
N ALA A 298 -6.83 3.93 -43.12
CA ALA A 298 -5.97 4.60 -44.09
C ALA A 298 -5.56 6.01 -43.63
N ALA A 299 -4.33 6.40 -43.95
CA ALA A 299 -3.75 7.68 -43.53
C ALA A 299 -4.41 8.90 -44.21
N ASP A 300 -4.87 8.72 -45.44
CA ASP A 300 -5.49 9.72 -46.33
C ASP A 300 -7.02 9.56 -46.42
N HIS A 301 -7.61 8.85 -45.47
CA HIS A 301 -9.05 8.68 -45.39
C HIS A 301 -9.73 10.04 -45.10
N PRO A 302 -10.78 10.45 -45.84
CA PRO A 302 -11.44 11.74 -45.67
C PRO A 302 -11.89 12.06 -44.24
N GLY A 303 -12.37 11.06 -43.50
CA GLY A 303 -12.76 11.21 -42.08
C GLY A 303 -11.62 11.55 -41.10
N VAL A 304 -10.37 11.62 -41.55
CA VAL A 304 -9.20 12.06 -40.75
C VAL A 304 -9.02 13.58 -40.82
N LEU A 305 -9.58 14.25 -41.83
CA LEU A 305 -9.49 15.71 -42.02
C LEU A 305 -9.85 16.57 -40.78
N PRO A 306 -10.86 16.22 -39.95
CA PRO A 306 -11.17 16.97 -38.73
C PRO A 306 -10.03 17.04 -37.71
N GLU A 307 -9.07 16.12 -37.77
CA GLU A 307 -7.89 16.11 -36.90
C GLU A 307 -6.66 16.67 -37.60
N LEU A 308 -6.54 16.52 -38.93
CA LEU A 308 -5.42 17.08 -39.71
C LEU A 308 -5.47 18.60 -39.80
N LEU A 309 -6.66 19.21 -39.95
CA LEU A 309 -6.78 20.65 -40.14
C LEU A 309 -6.29 21.45 -38.91
N PRO A 310 -6.71 21.14 -37.66
CA PRO A 310 -6.17 21.79 -36.47
C PRO A 310 -4.66 21.56 -36.30
N LEU A 311 -4.16 20.36 -36.61
CA LEU A 311 -2.73 20.06 -36.53
C LEU A 311 -1.93 20.88 -37.54
N ALA A 312 -2.37 20.94 -38.79
CA ALA A 312 -1.72 21.74 -39.83
C ALA A 312 -1.64 23.21 -39.44
N ASN A 313 -2.74 23.77 -38.92
CA ASN A 313 -2.80 25.17 -38.47
C ASN A 313 -1.86 25.44 -37.30
N LEU A 314 -1.81 24.54 -36.32
CA LEU A 314 -0.89 24.67 -35.19
C LEU A 314 0.58 24.61 -35.63
N LEU A 315 0.92 23.65 -36.50
CA LEU A 315 2.29 23.49 -36.99
C LEU A 315 2.72 24.66 -37.88
N ALA A 316 1.83 25.19 -38.71
CA ALA A 316 2.11 26.32 -39.58
C ALA A 316 2.32 27.64 -38.80
N ALA A 317 1.73 27.77 -37.61
CA ALA A 317 1.89 28.94 -36.76
C ALA A 317 3.29 29.03 -36.09
N GLU A 318 4.03 27.91 -36.03
CA GLU A 318 5.35 27.84 -35.40
C GLU A 318 6.46 27.64 -36.45
N PRO A 319 7.40 28.59 -36.60
CA PRO A 319 8.47 28.49 -37.60
C PRO A 319 9.34 27.23 -37.46
N GLU A 320 9.53 26.74 -36.23
CA GLU A 320 10.33 25.54 -35.95
C GLU A 320 9.69 24.26 -36.50
N TRP A 321 8.38 24.28 -36.77
CA TRP A 321 7.62 23.09 -37.18
C TRP A 321 7.22 23.10 -38.66
N GLN A 322 7.78 24.01 -39.47
CA GLN A 322 7.43 24.16 -40.89
C GLN A 322 7.54 22.87 -41.70
N ARG A 323 8.55 22.03 -41.42
CA ARG A 323 8.72 20.74 -42.12
C ARG A 323 7.56 19.80 -41.84
N ASP A 324 7.13 19.73 -40.58
CA ASP A 324 6.03 18.87 -40.16
C ASP A 324 4.69 19.44 -40.67
N ALA A 325 4.53 20.77 -40.63
CA ALA A 325 3.40 21.47 -41.21
C ALA A 325 3.22 21.12 -42.69
N ALA A 326 4.31 21.12 -43.47
CA ALA A 326 4.29 20.76 -44.88
C ALA A 326 3.85 19.31 -45.13
N GLY A 327 4.32 18.38 -44.28
CA GLY A 327 3.91 16.98 -44.34
C GLY A 327 2.42 16.78 -44.06
N VAL A 328 1.91 17.40 -42.98
CA VAL A 328 0.49 17.31 -42.60
C VAL A 328 -0.40 18.01 -43.63
N ALA A 329 0.01 19.17 -44.17
CA ALA A 329 -0.71 19.85 -45.24
C ALA A 329 -0.79 19.01 -46.52
N GLY A 330 0.31 18.35 -46.92
CA GLY A 330 0.30 17.42 -48.05
C GLY A 330 -0.62 16.22 -47.86
N LEU A 331 -0.72 15.71 -46.63
CA LEU A 331 -1.67 14.64 -46.30
C LEU A 331 -3.13 15.12 -46.35
N ALA A 332 -3.42 16.31 -45.80
CA ALA A 332 -4.74 16.91 -45.90
C ALA A 332 -5.16 17.12 -47.37
N MET A 333 -4.25 17.59 -48.22
CA MET A 333 -4.49 17.70 -49.66
C MET A 333 -4.78 16.37 -50.35
N SER A 334 -4.12 15.29 -49.93
CA SER A 334 -4.39 13.95 -50.44
C SER A 334 -5.82 13.51 -50.07
N CYS A 335 -6.26 13.78 -48.84
CA CYS A 335 -7.65 13.55 -48.42
C CYS A 335 -8.65 14.35 -49.28
N PHE A 336 -8.40 15.65 -49.53
CA PHE A 336 -9.27 16.46 -50.40
C PHE A 336 -9.30 15.96 -51.84
N SER A 337 -8.16 15.48 -52.36
CA SER A 337 -8.08 14.87 -53.69
C SER A 337 -8.93 13.60 -53.78
N ASN A 338 -8.93 12.78 -52.72
CA ASN A 338 -9.78 11.58 -52.63
C ASN A 338 -11.28 11.94 -52.64
N ILE A 339 -11.67 13.01 -51.94
CA ILE A 339 -13.05 13.52 -51.94
C ILE A 339 -13.42 14.05 -53.34
N ALA A 340 -12.54 14.83 -53.97
CA ALA A 340 -12.77 15.36 -55.32
C ALA A 340 -12.91 14.23 -56.35
N ALA A 341 -12.09 13.19 -56.27
CA ALA A 341 -12.24 12.00 -57.09
C ALA A 341 -13.59 11.29 -56.87
N ALA A 342 -14.10 11.30 -55.64
CA ALA A 342 -15.44 10.76 -55.34
C ALA A 342 -16.57 11.61 -55.94
N TYR A 343 -16.44 12.95 -55.99
CA TYR A 343 -17.36 13.81 -56.73
C TYR A 343 -17.35 13.52 -58.23
N LEU A 344 -16.16 13.39 -58.82
CA LEU A 344 -16.00 13.06 -60.25
C LEU A 344 -16.65 11.72 -60.61
N ARG A 345 -16.49 10.68 -59.77
CA ARG A 345 -17.15 9.39 -59.96
C ARG A 345 -18.68 9.48 -59.98
N ARG A 346 -19.25 10.51 -59.34
CA ARG A 346 -20.69 10.78 -59.36
C ARG A 346 -21.13 11.77 -60.45
N GLY A 347 -20.21 12.25 -61.26
CA GLY A 347 -20.48 13.23 -62.33
C GLY A 347 -20.57 14.68 -61.86
N ASP A 348 -20.22 15.00 -60.60
CA ASP A 348 -20.21 16.38 -60.10
C ASP A 348 -18.82 17.00 -60.26
N ALA A 349 -18.47 17.33 -61.51
CA ALA A 349 -17.18 17.92 -61.84
C ALA A 349 -17.02 19.35 -61.28
N VAL A 350 -18.12 20.08 -61.08
CA VAL A 350 -18.10 21.44 -60.51
C VAL A 350 -17.65 21.38 -59.06
N SER A 351 -18.25 20.53 -58.23
CA SER A 351 -17.83 20.41 -56.82
C SER A 351 -16.43 19.81 -56.66
N ALA A 352 -16.00 18.91 -57.56
CA ALA A 352 -14.62 18.46 -57.59
C ALA A 352 -13.63 19.60 -57.86
N ALA A 353 -13.88 20.43 -58.87
CA ALA A 353 -13.04 21.58 -59.21
C ALA A 353 -13.02 22.63 -58.08
N VAL A 354 -14.19 22.97 -57.52
CA VAL A 354 -14.30 23.89 -56.36
C VAL A 354 -13.46 23.40 -55.19
N LEU A 355 -13.54 22.11 -54.85
CA LEU A 355 -12.81 21.56 -53.71
C LEU A 355 -11.29 21.57 -53.93
N LEU A 356 -10.83 21.18 -55.11
CA LEU A 356 -9.41 21.15 -55.43
C LEU A 356 -8.81 22.56 -55.40
N GLU A 357 -9.46 23.53 -56.04
CA GLU A 357 -9.06 24.95 -56.03
C GLU A 357 -9.05 25.54 -54.61
N ALA A 358 -10.08 25.23 -53.80
CA ALA A 358 -10.17 25.66 -52.42
C ALA A 358 -9.03 25.06 -51.57
N SER A 359 -8.75 23.77 -51.74
CA SER A 359 -7.69 23.07 -50.99
C SER A 359 -6.29 23.55 -51.38
N LEU A 360 -6.03 23.80 -52.68
CA LEU A 360 -4.78 24.37 -53.17
C LEU A 360 -4.54 25.74 -52.55
N ARG A 361 -5.53 26.64 -52.60
CA ARG A 361 -5.41 27.97 -52.02
C ARG A 361 -5.12 27.95 -50.51
N THR A 362 -5.62 26.94 -49.80
CA THR A 362 -5.48 26.84 -48.35
C THR A 362 -4.14 26.23 -47.94
N PHE A 363 -3.62 25.26 -48.70
CA PHE A 363 -2.49 24.43 -48.25
C PHE A 363 -1.24 24.51 -49.13
N GLU A 364 -1.30 25.10 -50.33
CA GLU A 364 -0.16 25.15 -51.26
C GLU A 364 1.07 25.83 -50.64
N GLU A 365 0.86 26.96 -49.95
CA GLU A 365 1.95 27.71 -49.32
C GLU A 365 2.63 26.89 -48.21
N VAL A 366 1.82 26.24 -47.37
CA VAL A 366 2.31 25.43 -46.24
C VAL A 366 2.96 24.12 -46.71
N ALA A 367 2.32 23.41 -47.64
CA ALA A 367 2.82 22.15 -48.20
C ALA A 367 4.03 22.35 -49.13
N GLY A 368 4.14 23.54 -49.72
CA GLY A 368 5.14 23.91 -50.71
C GLY A 368 4.82 23.39 -52.12
N VAL A 369 5.00 24.26 -53.12
CA VAL A 369 4.71 24.02 -54.56
C VAL A 369 5.40 22.76 -55.12
N ARG A 370 6.51 22.33 -54.50
CA ARG A 370 7.25 21.13 -54.94
C ARG A 370 6.66 19.82 -54.44
N SER A 371 5.75 19.86 -53.46
CA SER A 371 5.06 18.69 -52.89
C SER A 371 4.36 17.87 -53.97
N THR A 372 4.45 16.55 -53.86
CA THR A 372 3.80 15.62 -54.79
C THR A 372 2.28 15.74 -54.70
N ALA A 373 1.74 15.94 -53.50
CA ALA A 373 0.30 16.14 -53.27
C ALA A 373 -0.18 17.45 -53.92
N VAL A 374 0.58 18.54 -53.81
CA VAL A 374 0.26 19.82 -54.48
C VAL A 374 0.21 19.65 -55.99
N LYS A 375 1.26 19.07 -56.57
CA LYS A 375 1.32 18.83 -58.03
C LYS A 375 0.20 17.92 -58.52
N ALA A 376 -0.18 16.91 -57.74
CA ALA A 376 -1.28 16.02 -58.08
C ALA A 376 -2.62 16.76 -58.02
N ALA A 377 -2.86 17.55 -56.98
CA ALA A 377 -4.07 18.35 -56.84
C ALA A 377 -4.19 19.42 -57.93
N MET A 378 -3.10 20.10 -58.31
CA MET A 378 -3.08 21.05 -59.44
C MET A 378 -3.49 20.38 -60.75
N ARG A 379 -2.87 19.24 -61.10
CA ARG A 379 -3.24 18.50 -62.32
C ARG A 379 -4.68 18.02 -62.30
N ALA A 380 -5.16 17.57 -61.15
CA ALA A 380 -6.55 17.15 -60.99
C ALA A 380 -7.51 18.34 -61.11
N ALA A 381 -7.14 19.53 -60.60
CA ALA A 381 -7.92 20.75 -60.73
C ALA A 381 -8.00 21.20 -62.19
N ASP A 382 -6.87 21.25 -62.89
CA ASP A 382 -6.80 21.59 -64.32
C ASP A 382 -7.68 20.65 -65.15
N ALA A 383 -7.53 19.33 -64.95
CA ALA A 383 -8.33 18.33 -65.65
C ALA A 383 -9.83 18.45 -65.35
N ALA A 384 -10.20 18.77 -64.10
CA ALA A 384 -11.59 19.00 -63.73
C ALA A 384 -12.14 20.26 -64.41
N LEU A 385 -11.38 21.36 -64.43
CA LEU A 385 -11.76 22.63 -65.05
C LEU A 385 -11.88 22.55 -66.59
N ASP A 386 -11.00 21.79 -67.24
CA ASP A 386 -11.01 21.59 -68.69
C ASP A 386 -12.33 20.96 -69.15
N GLY A 387 -12.90 20.06 -68.34
CA GLY A 387 -14.19 19.42 -68.60
C GLY A 387 -15.43 20.29 -68.36
N LEU A 388 -15.29 21.48 -67.79
CA LEU A 388 -16.42 22.35 -67.44
C LEU A 388 -16.79 23.33 -68.56
N SER A 389 -18.09 23.66 -68.64
CA SER A 389 -18.60 24.74 -69.48
C SER A 389 -18.12 26.12 -68.99
N PRO A 390 -18.16 27.17 -69.83
CA PRO A 390 -17.79 28.53 -69.42
C PRO A 390 -18.59 29.04 -68.22
N GLU A 391 -19.88 28.72 -68.14
CA GLU A 391 -20.76 29.10 -67.03
C GLU A 391 -20.35 28.39 -65.73
N GLN A 392 -20.06 27.09 -65.80
CA GLN A 392 -19.58 26.31 -64.67
C GLN A 392 -18.20 26.79 -64.18
N ARG A 393 -17.29 27.15 -65.09
CA ARG A 393 -16.00 27.76 -64.73
C ARG A 393 -16.18 29.10 -64.01
N ALA A 394 -17.18 29.90 -64.39
CA ALA A 394 -17.49 31.14 -63.68
C ALA A 394 -17.96 30.88 -62.24
N VAL A 395 -18.78 29.83 -62.02
CA VAL A 395 -19.19 29.38 -60.68
C VAL A 395 -17.98 28.96 -59.84
N VAL A 396 -17.08 28.15 -60.39
CA VAL A 396 -15.85 27.74 -59.70
C VAL A 396 -14.98 28.96 -59.35
N ALA A 397 -14.83 29.90 -60.28
CA ALA A 397 -14.03 31.12 -60.08
C ALA A 397 -14.59 32.02 -58.97
N ASP A 398 -15.92 32.10 -58.82
CA ASP A 398 -16.55 32.88 -57.76
C ASP A 398 -16.35 32.20 -56.39
N LEU A 399 -16.65 30.89 -56.30
CA LEU A 399 -16.50 30.11 -55.07
C LEU A 399 -15.04 29.97 -54.62
N ARG A 400 -14.07 30.01 -55.55
CA ARG A 400 -12.64 30.03 -55.26
C ARG A 400 -12.23 31.20 -54.35
N ARG A 401 -12.97 32.31 -54.35
CA ARG A 401 -12.71 33.45 -53.45
C ARG A 401 -12.98 33.09 -51.98
N GLY A 402 -13.89 32.16 -51.72
CA GLY A 402 -14.26 31.66 -50.40
C GLY A 402 -13.66 30.30 -50.06
N GLY A 403 -12.50 29.93 -50.62
CA GLY A 403 -11.92 28.58 -50.49
C GLY A 403 -11.82 28.04 -49.05
N GLU A 404 -11.48 28.89 -48.08
CA GLU A 404 -11.44 28.49 -46.67
C GLU A 404 -12.82 28.05 -46.14
N ALA A 405 -13.90 28.73 -46.55
CA ALA A 405 -15.26 28.36 -46.16
C ALA A 405 -15.68 27.01 -46.75
N VAL A 406 -15.25 26.71 -47.98
CA VAL A 406 -15.46 25.41 -48.62
C VAL A 406 -14.75 24.30 -47.83
N VAL A 407 -13.46 24.49 -47.51
CA VAL A 407 -12.68 23.55 -46.71
C VAL A 407 -13.34 23.31 -45.36
N ARG A 408 -13.71 24.39 -44.64
CA ARG A 408 -14.41 24.28 -43.35
C ARG A 408 -15.74 23.55 -43.46
N ARG A 409 -16.53 23.79 -44.51
CA ARG A 409 -17.80 23.09 -44.75
C ARG A 409 -17.59 21.58 -44.92
N VAL A 410 -16.60 21.18 -45.73
CA VAL A 410 -16.25 19.76 -45.94
C VAL A 410 -15.80 19.11 -44.63
N VAL A 411 -14.92 19.77 -43.89
CA VAL A 411 -14.43 19.25 -42.61
C VAL A 411 -15.55 19.15 -41.58
N ALA A 412 -16.44 20.14 -41.51
CA ALA A 412 -17.60 20.11 -40.62
C ALA A 412 -18.54 18.93 -40.94
N ALA A 413 -18.80 18.65 -42.22
CA ALA A 413 -19.62 17.51 -42.63
C ALA A 413 -19.03 16.16 -42.20
N LEU A 414 -17.70 16.07 -42.13
CA LEU A 414 -16.92 14.89 -41.73
C LEU A 414 -16.60 14.83 -40.23
N THR A 415 -16.92 15.86 -39.46
CA THR A 415 -16.68 15.89 -38.01
C THR A 415 -17.77 15.11 -37.27
N ASP A 416 -17.37 14.20 -36.38
CA ASP A 416 -18.31 13.43 -35.55
C ASP A 416 -19.02 14.33 -34.53
N GLU A 417 -20.34 14.15 -34.40
CA GLU A 417 -21.18 14.80 -33.40
C GLU A 417 -21.34 13.89 -32.18
N LEU A 418 -20.90 14.34 -31.00
CA LEU A 418 -20.96 13.53 -29.76
C LEU A 418 -22.38 13.11 -29.37
N ALA A 419 -23.38 13.96 -29.62
CA ALA A 419 -24.77 13.68 -29.27
C ALA A 419 -25.37 12.53 -30.08
N ALA A 420 -24.83 12.24 -31.28
CA ALA A 420 -25.32 11.16 -32.14
C ALA A 420 -25.09 9.77 -31.51
N TYR A 421 -24.00 9.59 -30.75
CA TYR A 421 -23.71 8.35 -30.04
C TYR A 421 -24.61 8.13 -28.82
N GLN A 422 -25.04 9.20 -28.16
CA GLN A 422 -25.94 9.15 -27.00
C GLN A 422 -27.40 8.87 -27.40
N GLN A 423 -27.78 9.14 -28.65
CA GLN A 423 -29.15 8.99 -29.15
C GLN A 423 -29.36 7.76 -30.06
N GLY A 424 -28.37 6.85 -30.13
CA GLY A 424 -28.52 5.57 -30.84
C GLY A 424 -28.31 5.63 -32.36
N SER A 425 -27.75 6.70 -32.91
CA SER A 425 -27.25 6.70 -34.29
C SER A 425 -25.94 5.91 -34.38
N LEU A 426 -26.00 4.74 -35.02
CA LEU A 426 -24.96 3.71 -34.95
C LEU A 426 -23.69 3.96 -35.79
N LEU A 427 -23.68 4.94 -36.70
CA LEU A 427 -22.59 5.07 -37.67
C LEU A 427 -21.78 6.35 -37.48
N THR A 428 -20.46 6.17 -37.34
CA THR A 428 -19.47 7.25 -37.27
C THR A 428 -19.34 7.95 -38.63
N LYS A 429 -18.82 9.17 -38.68
CA LYS A 429 -18.62 9.88 -39.97
C LYS A 429 -17.64 9.17 -40.89
N VAL A 430 -16.71 8.39 -40.34
CA VAL A 430 -15.85 7.48 -41.11
C VAL A 430 -16.70 6.41 -41.79
N GLN A 431 -17.52 5.69 -41.03
CA GLN A 431 -18.40 4.64 -41.57
C GLN A 431 -19.44 5.20 -42.54
N ARG A 432 -19.98 6.38 -42.26
CA ARG A 432 -20.91 7.08 -43.17
C ARG A 432 -20.23 7.52 -44.46
N TRP A 433 -18.96 7.92 -44.41
CA TRP A 433 -18.21 8.20 -45.63
C TRP A 433 -18.04 6.92 -46.47
N ASP A 434 -17.71 5.79 -45.84
CA ASP A 434 -17.58 4.51 -46.55
C ASP A 434 -18.90 4.07 -47.20
N ALA A 435 -20.03 4.34 -46.55
CA ALA A 435 -21.37 4.00 -47.06
C ALA A 435 -21.88 4.99 -48.13
N ASP A 436 -21.83 6.30 -47.83
CA ASP A 436 -22.55 7.33 -48.58
C ASP A 436 -21.62 8.16 -49.51
N GLY A 437 -20.32 8.16 -49.23
CA GLY A 437 -19.32 8.99 -49.90
C GLY A 437 -19.68 10.48 -49.84
N VAL A 438 -19.55 11.17 -50.98
CA VAL A 438 -19.80 12.63 -51.07
C VAL A 438 -21.25 13.05 -50.83
N VAL A 439 -22.23 12.13 -50.75
CA VAL A 439 -23.60 12.47 -50.32
C VAL A 439 -23.60 13.00 -48.90
N LEU A 440 -22.67 12.55 -48.05
CA LEU A 440 -22.50 13.04 -46.70
C LEU A 440 -22.19 14.55 -46.65
N ILE A 441 -21.57 15.09 -47.69
CA ILE A 441 -21.13 16.49 -47.79
C ILE A 441 -22.16 17.34 -48.57
N GLY A 442 -22.77 16.74 -49.59
CA GLY A 442 -23.67 17.42 -50.53
C GLY A 442 -22.92 18.32 -51.53
N PRO A 443 -23.61 18.87 -52.55
CA PRO A 443 -22.98 19.71 -53.57
C PRO A 443 -22.36 20.97 -52.96
N LEU A 444 -21.19 21.36 -53.48
CA LEU A 444 -20.42 22.52 -53.01
C LEU A 444 -20.71 23.82 -53.77
N HIS A 445 -21.60 23.77 -54.76
CA HIS A 445 -21.95 24.88 -55.64
C HIS A 445 -23.41 25.31 -55.51
#